data_AF-A0A6B2T2Q8-F1
#
_entry.id   AF-A0A6B2T2Q8-F1
#
_cell.length_a   1.000
_cell.length_b   1.000
_cell.length_c   1.000
_cell.angle_alpha   90.00
_cell.angle_beta   90.00
_cell.angle_gamma   90.00
#
_symmetry.space_group_name_H-M   'P 1'
#
loop_
_entity.id
_entity.type
_entity.pdbx_description
1 polymer ?
#
loop_
_entity_poly.entity_id
_entity_poly.type
_entity_poly.pdbx_seq_one_letter_code
_entity_poly.pdbx_strand_id
1 'polypeptide(L)' 'MTHDEAPLLADLMPWSVAPLRPGRGWPMGPDPASLRARWNAFVRAEGPDREALFRPTRARTLHTAV' A
#
# COMPACT_ATOMS: atom_id res chain seq x y z
N MET A 1 -14.76 -31.93 21.54
CA MET A 1 -14.44 -30.56 21.09
C MET A 1 -14.31 -30.59 19.58
N THR A 2 -15.42 -30.36 18.89
CA THR A 2 -15.39 -30.03 17.46
C THR A 2 -14.97 -28.57 17.34
N HIS A 3 -14.29 -28.20 16.25
CA HIS A 3 -13.77 -26.83 16.08
C HIS A 3 -14.89 -25.76 16.07
N ASP A 4 -16.15 -26.16 15.86
CA ASP A 4 -17.34 -25.29 15.91
C ASP A 4 -17.65 -24.71 17.29
N GLU A 5 -17.16 -25.31 18.38
CA GLU A 5 -17.35 -24.77 19.73
C GLU A 5 -16.26 -23.75 20.13
N ALA A 6 -15.24 -23.55 19.29
CA ALA A 6 -14.20 -22.57 19.56
C ALA A 6 -14.71 -21.14 19.33
N PRO A 7 -14.39 -20.18 20.23
CA PRO A 7 -14.77 -18.78 20.04
C PRO A 7 -14.12 -18.20 18.79
N LEU A 8 -14.79 -17.25 18.14
CA LEU A 8 -14.23 -16.58 16.97
C LEU A 8 -12.99 -15.78 17.37
N LEU A 9 -12.00 -15.71 16.48
CA LEU A 9 -10.79 -14.93 16.72
C LEU A 9 -11.11 -13.46 17.02
N ALA A 10 -12.16 -12.91 16.40
CA ALA A 10 -12.62 -11.55 16.64
C ALA A 10 -13.16 -11.34 18.08
N ASP A 11 -13.75 -12.38 18.68
CA ASP A 11 -14.27 -12.33 20.05
C ASP A 11 -13.12 -12.32 21.07
N LEU A 12 -12.02 -13.02 20.75
CA LEU A 12 -10.80 -13.02 21.56
C LEU A 12 -9.96 -11.76 21.37
N MET A 13 -10.00 -11.16 20.18
CA MET A 13 -9.16 -10.02 19.79
C MET A 13 -10.01 -8.86 19.24
N PRO A 14 -10.77 -8.15 20.10
CA PRO A 14 -11.72 -7.11 19.69
C PRO A 14 -11.05 -5.88 19.06
N TRP A 15 -9.72 -5.73 19.22
CA TRP A 15 -8.92 -4.66 18.59
C TRP A 15 -8.25 -5.10 17.28
N SER A 16 -8.54 -6.31 16.79
CA SER A 16 -8.02 -6.77 15.51
C SER A 16 -8.53 -5.87 14.38
N VAL A 17 -7.62 -5.42 13.53
CA VAL A 17 -7.93 -4.61 12.35
C VAL A 17 -7.52 -5.35 11.08
N ALA A 18 -8.24 -5.09 9.99
CA ALA A 18 -7.86 -5.63 8.69
C ALA A 18 -6.43 -5.18 8.32
N PRO A 19 -5.65 -6.03 7.64
CA PRO A 19 -4.31 -5.67 7.22
C PRO A 19 -4.31 -4.51 6.23
N LEU A 20 -3.22 -3.74 6.20
CA LEU A 20 -3.04 -2.64 5.25
C LEU A 20 -3.10 -3.18 3.81
N ARG A 21 -3.91 -2.52 2.97
CA ARG A 21 -4.03 -2.82 1.54
C ARG A 21 -3.53 -1.63 0.72
N PRO A 22 -2.19 -1.47 0.55
CA PRO A 22 -1.64 -0.27 -0.09
C PRO A 22 -1.95 -0.16 -1.60
N GLY A 23 -2.52 -1.20 -2.23
CA GLY A 23 -2.88 -1.22 -3.65
C GLY A 23 -1.69 -1.18 -4.63
N ARG A 24 -0.48 -0.92 -4.12
CA ARG A 24 0.80 -0.90 -4.83
C ARG A 24 1.89 -1.44 -3.91
N GLY A 25 2.93 -2.04 -4.49
CA GLY A 25 4.05 -2.60 -3.72
C GLY A 25 5.12 -1.57 -3.34
N TRP A 26 5.20 -0.43 -4.03
CA TRP A 26 6.25 0.58 -3.78
C TRP A 26 6.20 1.27 -2.39
N PRO A 27 5.03 1.44 -1.74
CA PRO A 27 4.95 1.96 -0.36
C PRO A 27 5.44 0.97 0.70
N MET A 28 5.88 -0.23 0.30
CA MET A 28 6.50 -1.24 1.15
C MET A 28 7.99 -1.39 0.78
N GLY A 29 8.84 -1.70 1.75
CA GLY A 29 10.28 -1.88 1.53
C GLY A 29 10.86 -3.00 2.40
N PRO A 30 11.95 -3.66 1.97
CA PRO A 30 12.59 -4.73 2.73
C PRO A 30 13.29 -4.21 3.99
N ASP A 31 13.69 -2.94 3.99
CA ASP A 31 14.32 -2.26 5.11
C ASP A 31 13.93 -0.77 5.15
N PRO A 32 14.09 -0.10 6.31
CA PRO A 32 13.71 1.30 6.47
C PRO A 32 14.48 2.28 5.57
N ALA A 33 15.75 2.00 5.23
CA ALA A 33 16.54 2.89 4.38
C ALA A 33 16.06 2.82 2.92
N SER A 34 15.76 1.63 2.41
CA SER A 34 15.11 1.45 1.10
C SER A 34 13.79 2.21 1.01
N LEU A 35 12.95 2.12 2.05
CA LEU A 35 11.66 2.81 2.06
C LEU A 35 11.84 4.33 2.05
N ARG A 36 12.73 4.88 2.88
CA ARG A 36 13.04 6.32 2.90
C ARG A 36 13.59 6.80 1.55
N ALA A 37 14.49 6.07 0.93
CA ALA A 37 15.03 6.43 -0.37
C ALA A 37 13.94 6.50 -1.46
N ARG A 38 13.03 5.51 -1.50
CA ARG A 38 11.88 5.50 -2.41
C ARG A 38 10.94 6.68 -2.18
N TRP A 39 10.60 6.96 -0.93
CA TRP A 39 9.76 8.11 -0.58
C TRP A 39 10.42 9.44 -0.94
N ASN A 40 11.71 9.60 -0.66
CA ASN A 40 12.46 10.80 -1.03
C ASN A 40 12.49 11.01 -2.54
N ALA A 41 12.74 9.94 -3.31
CA ALA A 41 12.71 10.00 -4.77
C ALA A 41 11.30 10.38 -5.29
N PHE A 42 10.26 9.77 -4.72
CA PHE A 42 8.88 10.03 -5.12
C PHE A 42 8.41 11.46 -4.80
N VAL A 43 8.67 11.95 -3.59
CA VAL A 43 8.25 13.30 -3.15
C VAL A 43 8.98 14.40 -3.92
N ARG A 44 10.22 14.15 -4.35
CA ARG A 44 11.02 15.11 -5.12
C ARG A 44 10.82 15.04 -6.62
N ALA A 45 10.13 14.02 -7.12
CA ALA A 45 9.92 13.85 -8.56
C ALA A 45 8.92 14.89 -9.08
N GLU A 46 9.28 15.55 -10.17
CA GLU A 46 8.46 16.56 -10.82
C GLU A 46 8.30 16.25 -12.32
N GLY A 47 7.31 16.89 -12.94
CA GLY A 47 7.10 16.80 -14.39
C GLY A 47 7.10 15.36 -14.93
N PRO A 48 7.89 15.07 -15.98
CA PRO A 48 7.95 13.74 -16.60
C PRO A 48 8.41 12.62 -15.65
N ASP A 49 9.32 12.92 -14.71
CA ASP A 49 9.82 11.91 -13.76
C ASP A 49 8.70 11.46 -12.82
N ARG A 50 7.88 12.42 -12.36
CA ARG A 50 6.69 12.10 -11.56
C ARG A 50 5.74 11.21 -12.35
N GLU A 51 5.45 11.56 -13.60
CA GLU A 51 4.56 10.77 -14.45
C GLU A 51 5.07 9.33 -14.64
N ALA A 52 6.36 9.15 -14.92
CA ALA A 52 6.98 7.84 -15.05
C ALA A 52 6.81 6.98 -13.79
N LEU A 53 6.96 7.55 -12.60
CA LEU A 53 6.80 6.83 -11.33
C LEU A 53 5.38 6.30 -11.10
N PHE A 54 4.36 7.00 -11.58
CA PHE A 54 2.97 6.57 -11.47
C PHE A 54 2.55 5.51 -12.49
N ARG A 55 3.42 5.21 -13.48
CA ARG A 55 3.19 4.21 -14.53
C ARG A 55 1.85 4.42 -15.24
N PRO A 56 1.71 5.52 -16.01
CA PRO A 56 0.48 5.80 -16.74
C PRO A 56 0.13 4.63 -17.65
N THR A 57 -1.16 4.40 -17.80
CA THR A 57 -1.71 3.42 -18.74
C THR A 57 -2.51 4.17 -19.79
N ARG A 58 -2.91 3.48 -20.86
CA ARG A 58 -3.82 4.05 -21.87
C ARG A 58 -5.08 4.68 -21.24
N ALA A 59 -5.58 4.12 -20.14
CA ALA A 59 -6.82 4.55 -19.50
C ALA A 59 -6.63 5.58 -18.39
N ARG A 60 -5.44 5.69 -17.79
CA ARG A 60 -5.20 6.53 -16.61
C ARG A 60 -3.82 7.18 -16.64
N THR A 61 -3.81 8.50 -16.50
CA THR A 61 -2.64 9.37 -16.36
C THR A 61 -2.76 10.21 -15.08
N LEU A 62 -1.77 11.07 -14.81
CA LEU A 62 -1.82 12.03 -13.70
C LEU A 62 -2.96 13.05 -13.80
N HIS A 63 -3.56 13.19 -14.99
CA HIS A 63 -4.62 14.16 -15.28
C HIS A 63 -6.00 13.51 -15.41
N THR A 64 -6.11 12.19 -15.20
CA THR A 64 -7.40 11.52 -15.16
C THR A 64 -8.14 11.84 -13.86
N ALA A 65 -9.38 12.30 -13.95
CA ALA A 65 -10.22 12.58 -12.79
C ALA A 65 -10.47 11.32 -11.91
N VAL A 66 -10.72 11.55 -10.61
CA VAL A 66 -10.99 10.51 -9.60
C VAL A 66 -12.45 10.58 -9.17
#